data_AF-A0AAN1PHP9-F1
#
_entry.id   AF-A0AAN1PHP9-F1
#
_cell.length_a   1.000
_cell.length_b   1.000
_cell.length_c   1.000
_cell.angle_alpha   90.00
_cell.angle_beta   90.00
_cell.angle_gamma   90.00
#
_symmetry.space_group_name_H-M   'P 1'
#
loop_
_entity.id
_entity.type
_entity.pdbx_description
1 polymer ?
#
loop_
_entity_poly.entity_id
_entity_poly.type
_entity_poly.pdbx_seq_one_letter_code
_entity_poly.pdbx_strand_id
1 'polypeptide(L)'
;MTPTIVPSAKKTDECLPVSGLLALAMTGFICIMTETLPAGLLPEIGAGLHISPALAGQMVTAYAIGSLSAAIPLTLVTQRWRRRKVLLLAIIGFMVFNSITAFSTHYGATLVARYGAGAAAGLAWALLAGYARRMVTRAQQGRALAIAMVGTPIALSLGVPAGTWLGAAVGWRLAFWIMSGLTVLLIVWVLAKVPDFPGAAHHERLPFRHVLGMPGVRSVLGVVMAWMLAHNLLYTYIVPFVTPAGLAGQADRILLLFGVAALVGIWLTTDQNGRPLSFFMTAGQISDYTGAAALLDSLPAAEWMLGDRGYDADWFRDALEEKGIKPCIPGRKSRGKPVKYDKRKYKRRNRIEIMFGRLKDWRRGATRYDRCPTVFFSAVCLAATVIFWL
;
A
#
# COMPACT_ATOMS: atom_id res chain seq x y z
N MET A 1 7.54 -56.97 0.81
CA MET A 1 7.31 -55.59 1.30
C MET A 1 7.70 -54.61 0.21
N THR A 2 6.74 -54.21 -0.62
CA THR A 2 6.92 -53.24 -1.69
C THR A 2 6.77 -51.83 -1.10
N PRO A 3 7.74 -50.92 -1.28
CA PRO A 3 7.66 -49.58 -0.70
C PRO A 3 6.62 -48.75 -1.48
N THR A 4 5.60 -48.31 -0.77
CA THR A 4 4.55 -47.42 -1.29
C THR A 4 5.17 -46.07 -1.63
N ILE A 5 5.31 -45.76 -2.92
CA ILE A 5 5.76 -44.46 -3.40
C ILE A 5 4.62 -43.47 -3.15
N VAL A 6 4.77 -42.64 -2.12
CA VAL A 6 3.88 -41.50 -1.87
C VAL A 6 4.06 -40.51 -3.03
N PRO A 7 3.00 -40.15 -3.78
CA PRO A 7 3.14 -39.22 -4.88
C PRO A 7 3.57 -37.85 -4.35
N SER A 8 4.72 -37.38 -4.84
CA SER A 8 5.28 -36.06 -4.56
C SER A 8 4.24 -34.97 -4.79
N ALA A 9 3.90 -34.22 -3.73
CA ALA A 9 3.00 -33.08 -3.81
C ALA A 9 3.45 -32.14 -4.94
N LYS A 10 2.55 -31.95 -5.91
CA LYS A 10 2.73 -31.08 -7.07
C LYS A 10 3.18 -29.70 -6.59
N LYS A 11 4.45 -29.37 -6.82
CA LYS A 11 5.05 -28.07 -6.50
C LYS A 11 4.57 -27.06 -7.54
N THR A 12 3.32 -26.60 -7.41
CA THR A 12 2.83 -25.48 -8.21
C THR A 12 3.65 -24.25 -7.85
N ASP A 13 4.37 -23.71 -8.83
CA ASP A 13 5.01 -22.40 -8.75
C ASP A 13 3.97 -21.38 -8.26
N GLU A 14 4.02 -21.01 -6.98
CA GLU A 14 3.10 -20.10 -6.30
C GLU A 14 3.25 -18.68 -6.86
N CYS A 15 2.65 -18.45 -8.01
CA CYS A 15 2.51 -17.12 -8.57
C CYS A 15 1.60 -16.30 -7.65
N LEU A 16 2.06 -15.10 -7.29
CA LEU A 16 1.25 -14.14 -6.55
C LEU A 16 -0.09 -13.93 -7.28
N PRO A 17 -1.23 -13.94 -6.57
CA PRO A 17 -2.55 -13.66 -7.15
C PRO A 17 -2.71 -12.16 -7.38
N VAL A 18 -1.90 -11.62 -8.30
CA VAL A 18 -1.77 -10.18 -8.54
C VAL A 18 -3.11 -9.53 -8.84
N SER A 19 -3.97 -10.18 -9.63
CA SER A 19 -5.30 -9.62 -9.94
C SER A 19 -6.18 -9.44 -8.69
N GLY A 20 -6.16 -10.37 -7.75
CA GLY A 20 -6.96 -10.24 -6.53
C GLY A 20 -6.36 -9.22 -5.57
N LEU A 21 -5.03 -9.13 -5.51
CA LEU A 21 -4.32 -8.11 -4.74
C LEU A 21 -4.52 -6.70 -5.31
N LEU A 22 -4.60 -6.56 -6.64
CA LEU A 22 -4.94 -5.30 -7.29
C LEU A 22 -6.39 -4.89 -7.06
N ALA A 23 -7.34 -5.84 -6.99
CA ALA A 23 -8.70 -5.53 -6.57
C ALA A 23 -8.73 -5.01 -5.12
N LEU A 24 -7.94 -5.59 -4.21
CA LEU A 24 -7.77 -5.05 -2.86
C LEU A 24 -7.12 -3.66 -2.85
N ALA A 25 -6.09 -3.44 -3.67
CA ALA A 25 -5.49 -2.12 -3.85
C ALA A 25 -6.52 -1.09 -4.33
N MET A 26 -7.38 -1.48 -5.27
CA MET A 26 -8.44 -0.65 -5.79
C MET A 26 -9.48 -0.30 -4.71
N THR A 27 -9.84 -1.26 -3.85
CA THR A 27 -10.70 -0.99 -2.69
C THR A 27 -10.08 0.07 -1.78
N GLY A 28 -8.80 -0.07 -1.44
CA GLY A 28 -8.08 0.92 -0.62
C GLY A 28 -7.99 2.29 -1.29
N PHE A 29 -7.73 2.32 -2.59
CA PHE A 29 -7.71 3.53 -3.41
C PHE A 29 -9.06 4.25 -3.36
N ILE A 30 -10.16 3.55 -3.63
CA ILE A 30 -11.50 4.14 -3.65
C ILE A 30 -11.89 4.69 -2.26
N CYS A 31 -11.60 3.93 -1.20
CA CYS A 31 -11.90 4.34 0.18
C CYS A 31 -11.14 5.62 0.55
N ILE A 32 -9.83 5.68 0.27
CA ILE A 32 -9.01 6.85 0.61
C ILE A 32 -9.38 8.04 -0.25
N MET A 33 -9.53 7.84 -1.56
CA MET A 33 -9.96 8.90 -2.46
C MET A 33 -11.24 9.55 -1.95
N THR A 34 -12.24 8.75 -1.59
CA THR A 34 -13.56 9.27 -1.20
C THR A 34 -13.55 9.88 0.20
N GLU A 35 -12.60 9.49 1.04
CA GLU A 35 -12.35 10.12 2.34
C GLU A 35 -11.79 11.53 2.18
N THR A 36 -10.78 11.69 1.32
CA THR A 36 -9.96 12.92 1.22
C THR A 36 -10.44 13.88 0.15
N LEU A 37 -11.15 13.42 -0.88
CA LEU A 37 -11.68 14.24 -1.97
C LEU A 37 -12.54 15.45 -1.49
N PRO A 38 -13.44 15.33 -0.50
CA PRO A 38 -14.20 16.49 -0.02
C PRO A 38 -13.31 17.60 0.56
N ALA A 39 -12.15 17.27 1.13
CA ALA A 39 -11.23 18.27 1.68
C ALA A 39 -10.63 19.16 0.59
N GLY A 40 -10.43 18.62 -0.61
CA GLY A 40 -9.98 19.39 -1.78
C GLY A 40 -11.09 20.20 -2.46
N LEU A 41 -12.36 19.87 -2.21
CA LEU A 41 -13.54 20.45 -2.86
C LEU A 41 -14.44 21.24 -1.91
N LEU A 42 -13.90 21.70 -0.77
CA LEU A 42 -14.70 22.41 0.25
C LEU A 42 -15.40 23.67 -0.31
N PRO A 43 -14.75 24.54 -1.11
CA PRO A 43 -15.41 25.69 -1.72
C PRO A 43 -16.57 25.30 -2.65
N GLU A 44 -16.37 24.29 -3.49
CA GLU A 44 -17.32 23.81 -4.49
C GLU A 44 -18.52 23.12 -3.85
N ILE A 45 -18.28 22.33 -2.79
CA ILE A 45 -19.34 21.70 -1.98
C ILE A 45 -20.13 22.78 -1.25
N GLY A 46 -19.45 23.77 -0.66
CA GLY A 46 -20.10 24.90 0.00
C GLY A 46 -21.04 25.66 -0.93
N ALA A 47 -20.56 26.00 -2.12
CA ALA A 47 -21.38 26.64 -3.15
C ALA A 47 -22.55 25.76 -3.61
N GLY A 48 -22.31 24.45 -3.85
CA GLY A 48 -23.31 23.52 -4.37
C GLY A 48 -24.36 23.01 -3.38
N LEU A 49 -24.21 23.32 -2.08
CA LEU A 49 -25.18 23.05 -1.01
C LEU A 49 -25.66 24.32 -0.31
N HIS A 50 -25.19 25.50 -0.73
CA HIS A 50 -25.45 26.80 -0.10
C HIS A 50 -25.08 26.83 1.40
N ILE A 51 -23.93 26.24 1.75
CA ILE A 51 -23.40 26.17 3.12
C ILE A 51 -21.99 26.78 3.20
N SER A 52 -21.54 27.11 4.40
CA SER A 52 -20.17 27.56 4.60
C SER A 52 -19.15 26.42 4.37
N PRO A 53 -17.92 26.71 3.91
CA PRO A 53 -16.86 25.71 3.78
C PRO A 53 -16.55 24.98 5.11
N ALA A 54 -16.75 25.65 6.25
CA ALA A 54 -16.59 25.05 7.58
C ALA A 54 -17.62 23.93 7.83
N LEU A 55 -18.87 24.11 7.39
CA LEU A 55 -19.89 23.07 7.45
C LEU A 55 -19.59 21.93 6.47
N ALA A 56 -19.11 22.24 5.25
CA ALA A 56 -18.65 21.21 4.31
C ALA A 56 -17.55 20.33 4.92
N GLY A 57 -16.66 20.90 5.74
CA GLY A 57 -15.64 20.16 6.49
C GLY A 57 -16.20 19.08 7.42
N GLN A 58 -17.42 19.25 7.95
CA GLN A 58 -18.07 18.23 8.79
C GLN A 58 -18.37 16.94 8.02
N MET A 59 -18.44 16.96 6.67
CA MET A 59 -18.57 15.75 5.85
C MET A 59 -17.35 14.83 5.95
N VAL A 60 -16.16 15.40 6.12
CA VAL A 60 -14.92 14.64 6.35
C VAL A 60 -14.93 14.07 7.77
N THR A 61 -15.32 14.89 8.75
CA THR A 61 -15.46 14.45 10.15
C THR A 61 -16.48 13.33 10.31
N ALA A 62 -17.66 13.43 9.69
CA ALA A 62 -18.70 12.41 9.74
C ALA A 62 -18.22 11.08 9.15
N TYR A 63 -17.46 11.12 8.05
CA TYR A 63 -16.84 9.95 7.45
C TYR A 63 -15.81 9.31 8.40
N ALA A 64 -14.94 10.11 9.00
CA ALA A 64 -13.94 9.63 9.96
C ALA A 64 -14.57 8.98 11.19
N ILE A 65 -15.62 9.61 11.76
CA ILE A 65 -16.41 9.04 12.87
C ILE A 65 -17.07 7.73 12.44
N GLY A 66 -17.66 7.68 11.25
CA GLY A 66 -18.26 6.46 10.69
C GLY A 66 -17.25 5.31 10.59
N SER A 67 -16.08 5.58 10.02
CA SER A 67 -14.99 4.60 9.89
C SER A 67 -14.51 4.10 11.24
N LEU A 68 -14.22 5.01 12.18
CA LEU A 68 -13.71 4.65 13.51
C LEU A 68 -14.74 3.88 14.35
N SER A 69 -15.98 4.40 14.39
CA SER A 69 -17.04 3.84 15.23
C SER A 69 -17.50 2.48 14.73
N ALA A 70 -17.51 2.27 13.41
CA ALA A 70 -18.03 1.04 12.82
C ALA A 70 -16.96 -0.03 12.57
N ALA A 71 -15.68 0.32 12.42
CA ALA A 71 -14.61 -0.64 12.11
C ALA A 71 -14.56 -1.79 13.13
N ILE A 72 -14.59 -1.51 14.43
CA ILE A 72 -14.49 -2.56 15.47
C ILE A 72 -15.79 -3.37 15.58
N PRO A 73 -16.98 -2.76 15.80
CA PRO A 73 -18.23 -3.51 15.96
C PRO A 73 -18.59 -4.32 14.72
N LEU A 74 -18.53 -3.73 13.51
CA LEU A 74 -18.83 -4.45 12.27
C LEU A 74 -17.85 -5.59 12.05
N THR A 75 -16.56 -5.41 12.35
CA THR A 75 -15.58 -6.50 12.25
C THR A 75 -15.93 -7.63 13.21
N LEU A 76 -16.29 -7.33 14.47
CA LEU A 76 -16.67 -8.34 15.45
C LEU A 76 -17.93 -9.13 15.03
N VAL A 77 -18.95 -8.45 14.53
CA VAL A 77 -20.20 -9.08 14.06
C VAL A 77 -19.96 -9.93 12.81
N THR A 78 -19.13 -9.45 11.89
CA THR A 78 -18.88 -10.10 10.60
C THR A 78 -17.73 -11.11 10.61
N GLN A 79 -17.03 -11.30 11.74
CA GLN A 79 -15.89 -12.22 11.87
C GLN A 79 -16.22 -13.67 11.51
N ARG A 80 -17.48 -14.09 11.69
CA ARG A 80 -17.96 -15.44 11.34
C ARG A 80 -18.39 -15.58 9.89
N TRP A 81 -18.64 -14.47 9.21
CA TRP A 81 -19.14 -14.47 7.85
C TRP A 81 -18.01 -14.79 6.88
N ARG A 82 -18.38 -15.30 5.71
CA ARG A 82 -17.42 -15.54 4.62
C ARG A 82 -16.82 -14.22 4.18
N ARG A 83 -15.49 -14.15 4.09
CA ARG A 83 -14.78 -12.88 3.91
C ARG A 83 -15.15 -12.17 2.63
N ARG A 84 -15.41 -12.92 1.54
CA ARG A 84 -15.85 -12.34 0.27
C ARG A 84 -17.22 -11.67 0.40
N LYS A 85 -18.16 -12.27 1.13
CA LYS A 85 -19.49 -11.67 1.37
C LYS A 85 -19.38 -10.37 2.17
N VAL A 86 -18.52 -10.35 3.19
CA VAL A 86 -18.30 -9.14 3.99
C VAL A 86 -17.63 -8.03 3.17
N LEU A 87 -16.61 -8.37 2.37
CA LEU A 87 -15.95 -7.42 1.48
C LEU A 87 -16.93 -6.84 0.46
N LEU A 88 -17.77 -7.68 -0.16
CA LEU A 88 -18.81 -7.22 -1.09
C LEU A 88 -19.86 -6.36 -0.40
N LEU A 89 -20.31 -6.73 0.81
CA LEU A 89 -21.25 -5.92 1.59
C LEU A 89 -20.67 -4.54 1.89
N ALA A 90 -19.39 -4.47 2.26
CA ALA A 90 -18.69 -3.21 2.50
C ALA A 90 -18.61 -2.36 1.21
N ILE A 91 -18.21 -2.95 0.09
CA ILE A 91 -18.08 -2.24 -1.19
C ILE A 91 -19.46 -1.78 -1.71
N ILE A 92 -20.50 -2.60 -1.59
CA ILE A 92 -21.88 -2.26 -1.99
C ILE A 92 -22.43 -1.17 -1.08
N GLY A 93 -22.27 -1.30 0.24
CA GLY A 93 -22.70 -0.27 1.19
C GLY A 93 -22.01 1.06 0.90
N PHE A 94 -20.71 1.03 0.65
CA PHE A 94 -19.94 2.18 0.21
C PHE A 94 -20.52 2.80 -1.07
N MET A 95 -20.78 2.00 -2.10
CA MET A 95 -21.37 2.48 -3.37
C MET A 95 -22.72 3.18 -3.15
N VAL A 96 -23.60 2.59 -2.33
CA VAL A 96 -24.93 3.16 -2.04
C VAL A 96 -24.79 4.52 -1.35
N PHE A 97 -24.04 4.59 -0.25
CA PHE A 97 -23.87 5.82 0.50
C PHE A 97 -23.09 6.90 -0.27
N ASN A 98 -22.11 6.49 -1.08
CA ASN A 98 -21.38 7.40 -1.96
C ASN A 98 -22.30 7.97 -3.05
N SER A 99 -23.19 7.17 -3.62
CA SER A 99 -24.17 7.62 -4.62
C SER A 99 -25.22 8.54 -4.01
N ILE A 100 -25.66 8.27 -2.77
CA ILE A 100 -26.53 9.19 -2.02
C ILE A 100 -25.83 10.52 -1.81
N THR A 101 -24.52 10.53 -1.50
CA THR A 101 -23.73 11.77 -1.37
C THR A 101 -23.69 12.55 -2.69
N ALA A 102 -23.58 11.88 -3.84
CA ALA A 102 -23.57 12.52 -5.16
C ALA A 102 -24.92 13.14 -5.53
N PHE A 103 -26.03 12.47 -5.20
CA PHE A 103 -27.38 12.94 -5.48
C PHE A 103 -27.92 13.96 -4.47
N SER A 104 -27.46 13.89 -3.22
CA SER A 104 -28.06 14.66 -2.12
C SER A 104 -27.93 16.16 -2.33
N THR A 105 -29.05 16.86 -2.17
CA THR A 105 -29.15 18.32 -2.09
C THR A 105 -29.31 18.82 -0.66
N HIS A 106 -29.60 17.92 0.29
CA HIS A 106 -29.81 18.25 1.69
C HIS A 106 -28.57 17.94 2.54
N TYR A 107 -28.08 18.94 3.25
CA TYR A 107 -26.88 18.82 4.09
C TYR A 107 -26.93 17.66 5.10
N GLY A 108 -28.04 17.52 5.84
CA GLY A 108 -28.19 16.44 6.83
C GLY A 108 -28.18 15.05 6.22
N ALA A 109 -28.84 14.86 5.07
CA ALA A 109 -28.82 13.59 4.34
C ALA A 109 -27.40 13.27 3.84
N THR A 110 -26.67 14.28 3.37
CA THR A 110 -25.27 14.16 2.97
C THR A 110 -24.38 13.73 4.15
N LEU A 111 -24.55 14.31 5.35
CA LEU A 111 -23.78 13.91 6.53
C LEU A 111 -24.03 12.45 6.94
N VAL A 112 -25.29 12.01 6.94
CA VAL A 112 -25.65 10.62 7.26
C VAL A 112 -25.08 9.67 6.21
N ALA A 113 -25.16 10.03 4.93
CA ALA A 113 -24.56 9.25 3.86
C ALA A 113 -23.04 9.16 4.02
N ARG A 114 -22.36 10.26 4.36
CA ARG A 114 -20.91 10.27 4.62
C ARG A 114 -20.52 9.40 5.81
N TYR A 115 -21.31 9.42 6.89
CA TYR A 115 -21.12 8.52 8.02
C TYR A 115 -21.26 7.05 7.59
N GLY A 116 -22.29 6.71 6.81
CA GLY A 116 -22.50 5.35 6.28
C GLY A 116 -21.39 4.90 5.33
N ALA A 117 -20.92 5.77 4.44
CA ALA A 117 -19.79 5.51 3.56
C ALA A 117 -18.51 5.28 4.37
N GLY A 118 -18.28 6.08 5.41
CA GLY A 118 -17.18 5.90 6.36
C GLY A 118 -17.24 4.56 7.07
N ALA A 119 -18.41 4.17 7.57
CA ALA A 119 -18.61 2.87 8.23
C ALA A 119 -18.30 1.69 7.30
N ALA A 120 -18.75 1.77 6.05
CA ALA A 120 -18.47 0.77 5.02
C ALA A 120 -16.97 0.70 4.67
N ALA A 121 -16.32 1.86 4.52
CA ALA A 121 -14.89 1.94 4.28
C ALA A 121 -14.06 1.42 5.46
N GLY A 122 -14.45 1.72 6.70
CA GLY A 122 -13.81 1.20 7.91
C GLY A 122 -13.85 -0.33 7.98
N LEU A 123 -14.98 -0.94 7.59
CA LEU A 123 -15.09 -2.39 7.46
C LEU A 123 -14.18 -2.94 6.34
N ALA A 124 -14.13 -2.29 5.17
CA ALA A 124 -13.24 -2.69 4.08
C ALA A 124 -11.76 -2.62 4.49
N TRP A 125 -11.36 -1.57 5.22
CA TRP A 125 -10.03 -1.37 5.78
C TRP A 125 -9.62 -2.49 6.74
N ALA A 126 -10.51 -2.88 7.65
CA ALA A 126 -10.24 -3.97 8.58
C ALA A 126 -10.01 -5.32 7.87
N LEU A 127 -10.59 -5.50 6.68
CA LEU A 127 -10.45 -6.74 5.90
C LEU A 127 -9.21 -6.75 5.02
N LEU A 128 -8.80 -5.62 4.43
CA LEU A 128 -7.75 -5.52 3.40
C LEU A 128 -6.46 -6.28 3.74
N ALA A 129 -5.82 -5.93 4.87
CA ALA A 129 -4.56 -6.56 5.28
C ALA A 129 -4.72 -8.03 5.68
N GLY A 130 -5.87 -8.41 6.25
CA GLY A 130 -6.18 -9.79 6.60
C GLY A 130 -6.43 -10.67 5.36
N TYR A 131 -7.13 -10.11 4.37
CA TYR A 131 -7.46 -10.78 3.12
C TYR A 131 -6.22 -11.01 2.26
N ALA A 132 -5.39 -9.97 2.09
CA ALA A 132 -4.14 -10.05 1.33
C ALA A 132 -3.21 -11.14 1.88
N ARG A 133 -3.10 -11.25 3.21
CA ARG A 133 -2.29 -12.29 3.88
C ARG A 133 -2.83 -13.71 3.74
N ARG A 134 -4.15 -13.87 3.56
CA ARG A 134 -4.81 -15.17 3.35
C ARG A 134 -4.72 -15.65 1.91
N MET A 135 -4.50 -14.75 0.95
CA MET A 135 -4.37 -15.07 -0.47
C MET A 135 -3.00 -15.64 -0.85
N VAL A 136 -2.00 -15.53 0.03
CA VAL A 136 -0.61 -15.89 -0.29
C VAL A 136 0.03 -16.69 0.84
N THR A 137 1.13 -17.36 0.53
CA THR A 137 1.93 -18.07 1.54
C THR A 137 2.70 -17.11 2.44
N ARG A 138 3.11 -17.60 3.63
CA ARG A 138 3.80 -16.79 4.66
C ARG A 138 5.02 -16.04 4.10
N ALA A 139 5.80 -16.67 3.23
CA ALA A 139 6.96 -16.07 2.59
C ALA A 139 6.59 -14.86 1.69
N GLN A 140 5.38 -14.85 1.14
CA GLN A 140 4.92 -13.85 0.19
C GLN A 140 4.04 -12.76 0.84
N GLN A 141 3.70 -12.87 2.13
CA GLN A 141 2.78 -11.94 2.81
C GLN A 141 3.23 -10.48 2.76
N GLY A 142 4.53 -10.21 2.91
CA GLY A 142 5.06 -8.86 2.79
C GLY A 142 4.86 -8.25 1.39
N ARG A 143 5.04 -9.06 0.34
CA ARG A 143 4.85 -8.65 -1.07
C ARG A 143 3.37 -8.43 -1.38
N ALA A 144 2.50 -9.31 -0.89
CA ALA A 144 1.06 -9.19 -1.07
C ALA A 144 0.50 -7.95 -0.37
N LEU A 145 0.96 -7.67 0.86
CA LEU A 145 0.56 -6.49 1.59
C LEU A 145 1.05 -5.22 0.88
N ALA A 146 2.28 -5.21 0.36
CA ALA A 146 2.78 -4.09 -0.42
C ALA A 146 1.87 -3.80 -1.63
N ILE A 147 1.52 -4.81 -2.43
CA ILE A 147 0.62 -4.62 -3.59
C ILE A 147 -0.77 -4.15 -3.14
N ALA A 148 -1.36 -4.77 -2.13
CA ALA A 148 -2.70 -4.42 -1.65
C ALA A 148 -2.77 -3.01 -1.03
N MET A 149 -1.67 -2.49 -0.50
CA MET A 149 -1.61 -1.17 0.15
C MET A 149 -1.16 -0.05 -0.79
N VAL A 150 -0.69 -0.36 -2.01
CA VAL A 150 -0.27 0.64 -3.02
C VAL A 150 -1.44 1.57 -3.43
N GLY A 151 -2.68 1.13 -3.27
CA GLY A 151 -3.85 1.97 -3.55
C GLY A 151 -3.88 3.29 -2.77
N THR A 152 -3.43 3.30 -1.51
CA THR A 152 -3.45 4.48 -0.65
C THR A 152 -2.49 5.57 -1.13
N PRO A 153 -1.18 5.29 -1.34
CA PRO A 153 -0.29 6.26 -1.96
C PRO A 153 -0.79 6.77 -3.32
N ILE A 154 -1.31 5.89 -4.19
CA ILE A 154 -1.83 6.31 -5.51
C ILE A 154 -3.02 7.28 -5.36
N ALA A 155 -3.94 6.98 -4.43
CA ALA A 155 -5.07 7.86 -4.14
C ALA A 155 -4.63 9.23 -3.64
N LEU A 156 -3.69 9.30 -2.70
CA LEU A 156 -3.22 10.58 -2.14
C LEU A 156 -2.38 11.39 -3.13
N SER A 157 -1.63 10.70 -4.01
CA SER A 157 -0.65 11.32 -4.93
C SER A 157 -1.25 11.82 -6.23
N LEU A 158 -1.98 10.94 -6.92
CA LEU A 158 -2.57 11.23 -8.22
C LEU A 158 -4.06 11.44 -8.08
N GLY A 159 -4.68 10.67 -7.19
CA GLY A 159 -6.12 10.63 -7.05
C GLY A 159 -6.72 11.94 -6.58
N VAL A 160 -6.27 12.45 -5.42
CA VAL A 160 -6.80 13.68 -4.82
C VAL A 160 -6.60 14.87 -5.77
N PRO A 161 -5.40 15.15 -6.33
CA PRO A 161 -5.26 16.26 -7.27
C PRO A 161 -6.14 16.13 -8.52
N ALA A 162 -6.21 14.93 -9.12
CA ALA A 162 -7.06 14.71 -10.30
C ALA A 162 -8.55 14.86 -9.97
N GLY A 163 -8.98 14.38 -8.79
CA GLY A 163 -10.35 14.49 -8.32
C GLY A 163 -10.75 15.93 -7.98
N THR A 164 -9.85 16.69 -7.34
CA THR A 164 -10.05 18.13 -7.07
C THR A 164 -10.15 18.91 -8.37
N TRP A 165 -9.22 18.69 -9.30
CA TRP A 165 -9.25 19.34 -10.61
C TRP A 165 -10.55 19.05 -11.38
N LEU A 166 -10.98 17.78 -11.40
CA LEU A 166 -12.22 17.37 -12.07
C LEU A 166 -13.46 17.94 -11.36
N GLY A 167 -13.46 17.98 -10.04
CA GLY A 167 -14.54 18.57 -9.24
C GLY A 167 -14.65 20.08 -9.41
N ALA A 168 -13.53 20.79 -9.57
CA ALA A 168 -13.52 22.22 -9.87
C ALA A 168 -13.97 22.51 -11.32
N ALA A 169 -13.58 21.69 -12.29
CA ALA A 169 -13.87 21.92 -13.70
C ALA A 169 -15.32 21.57 -14.10
N VAL A 170 -15.85 20.45 -13.60
CA VAL A 170 -17.14 19.88 -14.07
C VAL A 170 -18.16 19.73 -12.93
N GLY A 171 -17.75 20.01 -11.69
CA GLY A 171 -18.59 19.96 -10.51
C GLY A 171 -18.28 18.77 -9.60
N TRP A 172 -18.26 19.03 -8.29
CA TRP A 172 -17.87 18.06 -7.27
C TRP A 172 -18.74 16.79 -7.29
N ARG A 173 -20.03 16.89 -7.65
CA ARG A 173 -20.95 15.74 -7.74
C ARG A 173 -20.50 14.72 -8.79
N LEU A 174 -19.94 15.16 -9.91
CA LEU A 174 -19.44 14.25 -10.94
C LEU A 174 -18.28 13.41 -10.43
N ALA A 175 -17.40 13.99 -9.60
CA ALA A 175 -16.30 13.25 -8.99
C ALA A 175 -16.82 12.09 -8.12
N PHE A 176 -17.87 12.31 -7.32
CA PHE A 176 -18.52 11.24 -6.56
C PHE A 176 -19.20 10.20 -7.47
N TRP A 177 -19.80 10.60 -8.59
CA TRP A 177 -20.38 9.69 -9.57
C TRP A 177 -19.34 8.77 -10.21
N ILE A 178 -18.19 9.33 -10.59
CA ILE A 178 -17.08 8.56 -11.14
C ILE A 178 -16.62 7.52 -10.10
N MET A 179 -16.50 7.90 -8.82
CA MET A 179 -16.16 6.96 -7.75
C MET A 179 -17.20 5.85 -7.59
N SER A 180 -18.50 6.16 -7.68
CA SER A 180 -19.55 5.14 -7.67
C SER A 180 -19.45 4.18 -8.86
N GLY A 181 -19.23 4.69 -10.07
CA GLY A 181 -19.05 3.86 -11.28
C GLY A 181 -17.83 2.95 -11.17
N LEU A 182 -16.71 3.48 -10.66
CA LEU A 182 -15.49 2.72 -10.40
C LEU A 182 -15.70 1.63 -9.35
N THR A 183 -16.59 1.88 -8.37
CA THR A 183 -16.99 0.90 -7.36
C THR A 183 -17.83 -0.23 -7.98
N VAL A 184 -18.71 0.06 -8.95
CA VAL A 184 -19.44 -0.99 -9.69
C VAL A 184 -18.47 -1.92 -10.41
N LEU A 185 -17.48 -1.36 -11.12
CA LEU A 185 -16.43 -2.14 -11.78
C LEU A 185 -15.65 -2.99 -10.76
N LEU A 186 -15.35 -2.42 -9.60
CA LEU A 186 -14.70 -3.14 -8.51
C LEU A 186 -15.55 -4.31 -7.98
N ILE A 187 -16.87 -4.16 -7.85
CA ILE A 187 -17.76 -5.26 -7.43
C ILE A 187 -17.66 -6.42 -8.42
N VAL A 188 -17.76 -6.15 -9.72
CA VAL A 188 -17.62 -7.18 -10.77
C VAL A 188 -16.24 -7.83 -10.70
N TRP A 189 -15.20 -7.04 -10.50
CA TRP A 189 -13.83 -7.55 -10.42
C TRP A 189 -13.59 -8.43 -9.19
N VAL A 190 -14.11 -8.04 -8.02
CA VAL A 190 -14.06 -8.82 -6.79
C VAL A 190 -14.82 -10.13 -6.97
N LEU A 191 -15.99 -10.09 -7.63
CA LEU A 191 -16.74 -11.30 -7.94
C LEU A 191 -15.99 -12.25 -8.88
N ALA A 192 -15.26 -11.72 -9.85
CA ALA A 192 -14.54 -12.53 -10.83
C ALA A 192 -13.21 -13.11 -10.30
N LYS A 193 -12.49 -12.37 -9.46
CA LYS A 193 -11.06 -12.66 -9.17
C LYS A 193 -10.70 -12.84 -7.70
N VAL A 194 -11.58 -12.49 -6.76
CA VAL A 194 -11.29 -12.64 -5.33
C VAL A 194 -11.83 -13.99 -4.81
N PRO A 195 -10.95 -14.90 -4.35
CA PRO A 195 -11.35 -16.22 -3.85
C PRO A 195 -12.13 -16.10 -2.54
N ASP A 196 -13.11 -16.97 -2.30
CA ASP A 196 -13.92 -16.97 -1.07
C ASP A 196 -13.20 -17.69 0.08
N PHE A 197 -13.04 -17.02 1.23
CA PHE A 197 -12.40 -17.58 2.42
C PHE A 197 -13.40 -17.72 3.58
N PRO A 198 -13.32 -18.82 4.35
CA PRO A 198 -14.17 -19.01 5.52
C PRO A 198 -13.91 -17.95 6.61
N GLY A 199 -14.96 -17.67 7.39
CA GLY A 199 -14.88 -16.88 8.61
C GLY A 199 -13.99 -17.52 9.67
N ALA A 200 -13.74 -16.82 10.78
CA ALA A 200 -12.95 -17.36 11.89
C ALA A 200 -13.70 -18.51 12.60
N ALA A 201 -13.04 -19.64 12.84
CA ALA A 201 -13.59 -20.77 13.60
C ALA A 201 -13.64 -20.48 15.11
N HIS A 202 -14.49 -21.22 15.84
CA HIS A 202 -14.94 -20.93 17.21
C HIS A 202 -13.82 -20.85 18.29
N HIS A 203 -12.59 -21.26 17.99
CA HIS A 203 -11.54 -21.56 18.97
C HIS A 203 -10.39 -20.55 19.09
N GLU A 204 -10.34 -19.47 18.28
CA GLU A 204 -9.27 -18.46 18.33
C GLU A 204 -9.76 -17.09 18.81
N ARG A 205 -10.64 -17.07 19.82
CA ARG A 205 -11.16 -15.80 20.37
C ARG A 205 -10.25 -15.31 21.48
N LEU A 206 -9.30 -14.43 21.15
CA LEU A 206 -8.64 -13.63 22.18
C LEU A 206 -9.55 -12.44 22.53
N PRO A 207 -9.96 -12.26 23.79
CA PRO A 207 -10.78 -11.13 24.18
C PRO A 207 -10.04 -9.82 23.92
N PHE A 208 -10.74 -8.80 23.42
CA PHE A 208 -10.16 -7.47 23.12
C PHE A 208 -9.36 -6.89 24.30
N ARG A 209 -9.85 -7.10 25.53
CA ARG A 209 -9.16 -6.70 26.78
C ARG A 209 -7.81 -7.39 26.96
N HIS A 210 -7.69 -8.64 26.53
CA HIS A 210 -6.45 -9.41 26.58
C HIS A 210 -5.44 -8.90 25.55
N VAL A 211 -5.90 -8.48 24.36
CA VAL A 211 -5.05 -7.86 23.33
C VAL A 211 -4.45 -6.53 23.81
N LEU A 212 -5.24 -5.70 24.48
CA LEU A 212 -4.76 -4.46 25.13
C LEU A 212 -3.84 -4.72 26.33
N GLY A 213 -3.85 -5.93 26.89
CA GLY A 213 -2.97 -6.36 27.99
C GLY A 213 -1.65 -6.96 27.52
N MET A 214 -1.48 -7.24 26.22
CA MET A 214 -0.24 -7.81 25.70
C MET A 214 0.92 -6.81 25.79
N PRO A 215 2.10 -7.23 26.30
CA PRO A 215 3.27 -6.38 26.38
C PRO A 215 3.64 -5.85 24.98
N GLY A 216 3.88 -4.54 24.87
CA GLY A 216 4.26 -3.86 23.63
C GLY A 216 3.09 -3.35 22.77
N VAL A 217 1.88 -3.92 22.85
CA VAL A 217 0.74 -3.49 22.01
C VAL A 217 0.32 -2.05 22.28
N ARG A 218 0.30 -1.62 23.56
CA ARG A 218 -0.04 -0.24 23.94
C ARG A 218 0.95 0.77 23.37
N SER A 219 2.24 0.47 23.43
CA SER A 219 3.28 1.32 22.85
C SER A 219 3.16 1.39 21.33
N VAL A 220 2.90 0.26 20.66
CA VAL A 220 2.67 0.24 19.21
C VAL A 220 1.44 1.08 18.85
N LEU A 221 0.32 0.89 19.54
CA LEU A 221 -0.93 1.62 19.29
C LEU A 221 -0.76 3.12 19.56
N GLY A 222 -0.09 3.50 20.65
CA GLY A 222 0.20 4.89 20.99
C GLY A 222 1.05 5.58 19.92
N VAL A 223 2.13 4.95 19.47
CA VAL A 223 2.98 5.53 18.43
C VAL A 223 2.26 5.54 17.07
N VAL A 224 1.45 4.53 16.74
CA VAL A 224 0.60 4.56 15.52
C VAL A 224 -0.40 5.70 15.60
N MET A 225 -1.09 5.88 16.72
CA MET A 225 -2.07 6.96 16.91
C MET A 225 -1.40 8.34 16.80
N ALA A 226 -0.30 8.56 17.52
CA ALA A 226 0.44 9.82 17.47
C ALA A 226 0.94 10.13 16.06
N TRP A 227 1.47 9.13 15.35
CA TRP A 227 1.90 9.27 13.96
C TRP A 227 0.75 9.57 13.02
N MET A 228 -0.36 8.82 13.10
CA MET A 228 -1.54 9.00 12.26
C MET A 228 -2.14 10.39 12.46
N LEU A 229 -2.22 10.85 13.72
CA LEU A 229 -2.71 12.17 14.07
C LEU A 229 -1.81 13.27 13.50
N ALA A 230 -0.49 13.19 13.71
CA ALA A 230 0.46 14.17 13.19
C ALA A 230 0.42 14.22 11.65
N HIS A 231 0.34 13.07 10.99
CA HIS A 231 0.24 12.97 9.54
C HIS A 231 -1.07 13.57 9.01
N ASN A 232 -2.22 13.18 9.57
CA ASN A 232 -3.52 13.67 9.11
C ASN A 232 -3.70 15.16 9.38
N LEU A 233 -3.20 15.66 10.52
CA LEU A 233 -3.26 17.09 10.84
C LEU A 233 -2.47 17.91 9.81
N LEU A 234 -1.24 17.51 9.51
CA LEU A 234 -0.42 18.21 8.52
C LEU A 234 -1.02 18.10 7.11
N TYR A 235 -1.52 16.93 6.71
CA TYR A 235 -2.09 16.73 5.37
C TYR A 235 -3.39 17.53 5.17
N THR A 236 -4.29 17.51 6.16
CA THR A 236 -5.58 18.20 6.11
C THR A 236 -5.41 19.72 6.08
N TYR A 237 -4.42 20.23 6.82
CA TYR A 237 -4.16 21.67 6.94
C TYR A 237 -2.93 22.12 6.16
N ILE A 238 -2.53 21.37 5.13
CA ILE A 238 -1.31 21.70 4.36
C ILE A 238 -1.43 23.07 3.69
N VAL A 239 -2.61 23.42 3.16
CA VAL A 239 -2.88 24.71 2.51
C VAL A 239 -2.71 25.86 3.51
N PRO A 240 -3.46 25.93 4.63
CA PRO A 240 -3.28 27.02 5.60
C PRO A 240 -1.88 27.03 6.26
N PHE A 241 -1.17 25.91 6.29
CA PHE A 241 0.21 25.85 6.78
C PHE A 241 1.22 26.51 5.82
N VAL A 242 1.03 26.40 4.50
CA VAL A 242 1.96 26.95 3.49
C VAL A 242 1.59 28.37 3.03
N THR A 243 0.36 28.82 3.29
CA THR A 243 -0.12 30.17 2.95
C THR A 243 0.74 31.29 3.55
N PRO A 244 1.15 31.27 4.85
CA PRO A 244 2.03 32.29 5.43
C PRO A 244 3.41 32.37 4.74
N ALA A 245 3.85 31.30 4.09
CA ALA A 245 5.10 31.26 3.33
C ALA A 245 4.96 31.76 1.88
N GLY A 246 3.79 32.28 1.49
CA GLY A 246 3.53 32.76 0.12
C GLY A 246 3.30 31.65 -0.92
N LEU A 247 3.15 30.40 -0.48
CA LEU A 247 3.05 29.21 -1.34
C LEU A 247 1.60 28.74 -1.58
N ALA A 248 0.60 29.57 -1.26
CA ALA A 248 -0.82 29.21 -1.36
C ALA A 248 -1.23 28.71 -2.75
N GLY A 249 -0.71 29.32 -3.84
CA GLY A 249 -0.98 28.92 -5.22
C GLY A 249 -0.23 27.66 -5.69
N GLN A 250 0.59 27.04 -4.85
CA GLN A 250 1.38 25.85 -5.18
C GLN A 250 0.95 24.60 -4.39
N ALA A 251 -0.17 24.66 -3.68
CA ALA A 251 -0.70 23.56 -2.87
C ALA A 251 -0.81 22.25 -3.66
N ASP A 252 -1.30 22.30 -4.90
CA ASP A 252 -1.45 21.14 -5.77
C ASP A 252 -0.11 20.48 -6.11
N ARG A 253 0.94 21.30 -6.35
CA ARG A 253 2.30 20.83 -6.61
C ARG A 253 2.93 20.22 -5.38
N ILE A 254 2.66 20.78 -4.20
CA ILE A 254 3.16 20.28 -2.92
C ILE A 254 2.50 18.94 -2.58
N LEU A 255 1.19 18.81 -2.78
CA LEU A 255 0.44 17.56 -2.62
C LEU A 255 0.90 16.49 -3.62
N LEU A 256 1.14 16.88 -4.87
CA LEU A 256 1.67 15.99 -5.90
C LEU A 256 3.10 15.55 -5.57
N LEU A 257 3.97 16.46 -5.14
CA LEU A 257 5.34 16.15 -4.71
C LEU A 257 5.33 15.23 -3.48
N PHE A 258 4.48 15.50 -2.50
CA PHE A 258 4.29 14.65 -1.32
C PHE A 258 3.84 13.24 -1.72
N GLY A 259 2.89 13.16 -2.64
CA GLY A 259 2.41 11.92 -3.21
C GLY A 259 3.47 11.13 -3.97
N VAL A 260 4.22 11.79 -4.85
CA VAL A 260 5.34 11.19 -5.60
C VAL A 260 6.45 10.76 -4.65
N ALA A 261 6.77 11.56 -3.62
CA ALA A 261 7.72 11.21 -2.58
C ALA A 261 7.28 9.97 -1.78
N ALA A 262 5.98 9.82 -1.48
CA ALA A 262 5.44 8.62 -0.86
C ALA A 262 5.57 7.36 -1.75
N LEU A 263 5.67 7.55 -3.07
CA LEU A 263 5.90 6.47 -4.06
C LEU A 263 7.38 6.12 -4.27
N VAL A 264 8.34 6.89 -3.73
CA VAL A 264 9.80 6.65 -3.90
C VAL A 264 10.26 5.35 -3.25
N GLY A 265 10.93 4.49 -4.02
CA GLY A 265 11.49 3.19 -3.58
C GLY A 265 12.95 3.26 -3.10
N ILE A 266 13.40 2.23 -2.37
CA ILE A 266 14.80 2.05 -1.91
C ILE A 266 15.39 0.83 -2.61
N TRP A 267 16.61 0.95 -3.14
CA TRP A 267 17.38 -0.15 -3.74
C TRP A 267 18.59 -0.52 -2.88
N LEU A 268 18.98 -1.80 -2.93
CA LEU A 268 19.98 -2.36 -2.00
C LEU A 268 20.75 -3.54 -2.59
N THR A 269 22.05 -3.58 -2.31
CA THR A 269 22.95 -4.71 -2.60
C THR A 269 23.45 -5.37 -1.32
N THR A 270 23.57 -6.71 -1.29
CA THR A 270 23.88 -7.49 -0.07
C THR A 270 24.98 -8.53 -0.30
N ASP A 271 25.75 -8.85 0.75
CA ASP A 271 26.76 -9.91 0.73
C ASP A 271 26.16 -11.34 0.81
N GLN A 272 27.03 -12.36 0.77
CA GLN A 272 26.68 -13.78 0.86
C GLN A 272 26.01 -14.20 2.18
N ASN A 273 26.19 -13.41 3.24
CA ASN A 273 25.61 -13.60 4.57
C ASN A 273 24.31 -12.79 4.76
N GLY A 274 23.92 -11.99 3.77
CA GLY A 274 22.76 -11.11 3.84
C GLY A 274 23.03 -9.80 4.55
N ARG A 275 24.29 -9.35 4.65
CA ARG A 275 24.64 -8.02 5.16
C ARG A 275 24.56 -7.01 4.02
N PRO A 276 23.93 -5.84 4.24
CA PRO A 276 23.87 -4.79 3.23
C PRO A 276 25.27 -4.21 2.97
N LEU A 277 25.63 -4.06 1.69
CA LEU A 277 26.93 -3.56 1.22
C LEU A 277 26.84 -2.15 0.64
N SER A 278 25.78 -1.87 -0.11
CA SER A 278 25.59 -0.56 -0.75
C SER A 278 24.10 -0.26 -0.87
N PHE A 279 23.75 1.00 -0.61
CA PHE A 279 22.40 1.54 -0.70
C PHE A 279 22.36 2.53 -1.85
N PHE A 280 21.31 2.49 -2.68
CA PHE A 280 21.08 3.51 -3.69
C PHE A 280 19.61 3.91 -3.71
N MET A 281 19.37 5.22 -3.73
CA MET A 281 18.03 5.78 -3.72
C MET A 281 17.77 6.43 -5.07
N THR A 282 16.73 5.96 -5.78
CA THR A 282 16.32 6.54 -7.07
C THR A 282 14.98 7.27 -6.91
N ALA A 283 14.65 8.18 -7.84
CA ALA A 283 13.27 8.61 -8.00
C ALA A 283 12.37 7.41 -8.42
N GLY A 284 11.12 7.38 -7.94
CA GLY A 284 10.27 6.17 -7.95
C GLY A 284 9.80 5.62 -9.32
N GLN A 285 10.03 6.36 -10.42
CA GLN A 285 9.68 5.97 -11.79
C GLN A 285 10.87 5.45 -12.61
N ILE A 286 12.04 5.35 -11.98
CA ILE A 286 13.24 4.94 -12.69
C ILE A 286 13.26 3.40 -12.76
N SER A 287 13.43 2.88 -13.98
CA SER A 287 13.54 1.44 -14.28
C SER A 287 14.52 0.72 -13.35
N ASP A 288 14.20 -0.52 -12.98
CA ASP A 288 15.11 -1.44 -12.25
C ASP A 288 16.54 -1.43 -12.85
N TYR A 289 16.63 -1.17 -14.16
CA TYR A 289 17.87 -1.02 -14.91
C TYR A 289 18.76 0.15 -14.49
N THR A 290 18.19 1.33 -14.22
CA THR A 290 19.00 2.49 -13.84
C THR A 290 19.46 2.40 -12.39
N GLY A 291 18.66 1.80 -11.51
CA GLY A 291 19.09 1.49 -10.14
C GLY A 291 20.24 0.47 -10.12
N ALA A 292 20.18 -0.53 -11.00
CA ALA A 292 21.25 -1.50 -11.20
C ALA A 292 22.52 -0.87 -11.81
N ALA A 293 22.36 0.03 -12.78
CA ALA A 293 23.46 0.76 -13.40
C ALA A 293 24.20 1.64 -12.38
N ALA A 294 23.46 2.36 -11.52
CA ALA A 294 24.05 3.23 -10.52
C ALA A 294 24.77 2.45 -9.39
N LEU A 295 24.33 1.23 -9.11
CA LEU A 295 24.99 0.35 -8.13
C LEU A 295 26.18 -0.41 -8.71
N LEU A 296 26.26 -0.55 -10.04
CA LEU A 296 27.25 -1.35 -10.76
C LEU A 296 28.70 -0.95 -10.44
N ASP A 297 28.97 0.35 -10.32
CA ASP A 297 30.30 0.88 -10.00
C ASP A 297 30.71 0.62 -8.56
N SER A 298 29.73 0.53 -7.65
CA SER A 298 29.93 0.26 -6.23
C SER A 298 29.94 -1.23 -5.86
N LEU A 299 29.84 -2.14 -6.84
CA LEU A 299 29.85 -3.58 -6.58
C LEU A 299 31.26 -4.05 -6.17
N PRO A 300 31.41 -4.74 -5.02
CA PRO A 300 32.69 -5.34 -4.65
C PRO A 300 33.01 -6.54 -5.55
N ALA A 301 34.30 -6.89 -5.63
CA ALA A 301 34.75 -8.08 -6.34
C ALA A 301 34.04 -9.33 -5.78
N ALA A 302 33.23 -9.97 -6.61
CA ALA A 302 32.41 -11.12 -6.22
C ALA A 302 32.40 -12.16 -7.34
N GLU A 303 32.43 -13.45 -6.98
CA GLU A 303 32.41 -14.51 -7.98
C GLU A 303 31.03 -14.64 -8.67
N TRP A 304 29.95 -14.27 -7.97
CA TRP A 304 28.57 -14.38 -8.48
C TRP A 304 27.66 -13.26 -7.95
N MET A 305 26.76 -12.74 -8.78
CA MET A 305 25.69 -11.82 -8.37
C MET A 305 24.32 -12.48 -8.49
N LEU A 306 23.52 -12.40 -7.42
CA LEU A 306 22.12 -12.82 -7.41
C LEU A 306 21.23 -11.62 -7.74
N GLY A 307 20.41 -11.74 -8.78
CA GLY A 307 19.47 -10.70 -9.16
C GLY A 307 18.11 -11.28 -9.53
N ASP A 308 17.07 -10.49 -9.35
CA ASP A 308 15.74 -10.82 -9.83
C ASP A 308 15.61 -10.76 -11.35
N ARG A 309 14.57 -11.41 -11.88
CA ARG A 309 14.21 -11.37 -13.31
C ARG A 309 14.04 -9.93 -13.85
N GLY A 310 13.73 -8.96 -12.98
CA GLY A 310 13.67 -7.53 -13.33
C GLY A 310 15.01 -6.99 -13.86
N TYR A 311 16.13 -7.52 -13.36
CA TYR A 311 17.50 -7.14 -13.73
C TYR A 311 18.04 -7.90 -14.96
N ASP A 312 17.18 -8.62 -15.69
CA ASP A 312 17.57 -9.38 -16.88
C ASP A 312 17.73 -8.47 -18.11
N ALA A 313 18.78 -7.65 -18.12
CA ALA A 313 19.24 -6.91 -19.28
C ALA A 313 20.52 -7.52 -19.85
N ASP A 314 20.68 -7.50 -21.17
CA ASP A 314 21.93 -7.89 -21.84
C ASP A 314 23.07 -6.98 -21.35
N TRP A 315 22.91 -5.66 -21.44
CA TRP A 315 23.91 -4.69 -20.98
C TRP A 315 24.35 -4.87 -19.52
N PHE A 316 23.45 -5.30 -18.62
CA PHE A 316 23.76 -5.49 -17.20
C PHE A 316 24.50 -6.81 -16.96
N ARG A 317 24.21 -7.85 -17.74
CA ARG A 317 24.94 -9.12 -17.67
C ARG A 317 26.34 -8.97 -18.25
N ASP A 318 26.45 -8.29 -19.38
CA ASP A 318 27.72 -8.03 -20.05
C ASP A 318 28.63 -7.20 -19.14
N ALA A 319 28.08 -6.17 -18.49
CA ALA A 319 28.82 -5.34 -17.53
C ALA A 319 29.23 -6.09 -16.24
N LEU A 320 28.45 -7.09 -15.81
CA LEU A 320 28.85 -7.97 -14.70
C LEU A 320 29.98 -8.92 -15.13
N GLU A 321 29.90 -9.47 -16.34
CA GLU A 321 30.93 -10.36 -16.90
C GLU A 321 32.25 -9.63 -17.15
N GLU A 322 32.19 -8.37 -17.61
CA GLU A 322 33.35 -7.48 -17.78
C GLU A 322 34.06 -7.21 -16.44
N LYS A 323 33.29 -7.13 -15.34
CA LYS A 323 33.82 -7.06 -13.97
C LYS A 323 34.24 -8.41 -13.37
N GLY A 324 34.15 -9.51 -14.14
CA GLY A 324 34.46 -10.86 -13.69
C GLY A 324 33.43 -11.49 -12.75
N ILE A 325 32.24 -10.90 -12.63
CA ILE A 325 31.15 -11.34 -11.75
C ILE A 325 30.15 -12.18 -12.56
N LYS A 326 29.93 -13.44 -12.20
CA LYS A 326 28.99 -14.29 -12.95
C LYS A 326 27.52 -14.00 -12.57
N PRO A 327 26.64 -13.60 -13.52
CA PRO A 327 25.26 -13.25 -13.22
C PRO A 327 24.37 -14.48 -13.01
N CYS A 328 23.91 -14.69 -11.77
CA CYS A 328 22.90 -15.70 -11.42
C CYS A 328 21.50 -15.07 -11.39
N ILE A 329 21.07 -14.60 -12.57
CA ILE A 329 19.79 -13.92 -12.79
C ILE A 329 18.88 -14.81 -13.66
N PRO A 330 17.60 -15.05 -13.29
CA PRO A 330 16.69 -15.80 -14.14
C PRO A 330 16.24 -14.97 -15.33
N GLY A 331 16.20 -15.59 -16.52
CA GLY A 331 15.75 -14.93 -17.74
C GLY A 331 14.30 -14.42 -17.69
N ARG A 332 14.01 -13.31 -18.37
CA ARG A 332 12.65 -12.81 -18.63
C ARG A 332 11.85 -13.82 -19.47
N LYS A 333 10.52 -13.85 -19.26
CA LYS A 333 9.62 -14.72 -20.01
C LYS A 333 9.55 -14.36 -21.50
N SER A 334 9.88 -13.11 -21.86
CA SER A 334 9.88 -12.59 -23.23
C SER A 334 11.20 -12.79 -23.97
N ARG A 335 12.21 -13.42 -23.35
CA ARG A 335 13.53 -13.57 -23.97
C ARG A 335 13.51 -14.74 -24.94
N GLY A 336 13.96 -14.50 -26.18
CA GLY A 336 13.99 -15.53 -27.24
C GLY A 336 14.97 -16.68 -26.96
N LYS A 337 16.03 -16.44 -26.18
CA LYS A 337 16.97 -17.48 -25.73
C LYS A 337 16.86 -17.70 -24.22
N PRO A 338 16.56 -18.93 -23.76
CA PRO A 338 16.47 -19.24 -22.33
C PRO A 338 17.87 -19.22 -21.69
N VAL A 339 18.05 -18.39 -20.67
CA VAL A 339 19.31 -18.32 -19.92
C VAL A 339 19.38 -19.40 -18.86
N LYS A 340 20.46 -20.18 -18.88
CA LYS A 340 20.76 -21.21 -17.88
C LYS A 340 21.32 -20.52 -16.63
N TYR A 341 20.66 -20.70 -15.49
CA TYR A 341 21.10 -20.17 -14.20
C TYR A 341 21.06 -21.27 -13.13
N ASP A 342 21.89 -21.14 -12.10
CA ASP A 342 21.96 -22.13 -11.02
C ASP A 342 20.80 -21.93 -10.02
N LYS A 343 19.79 -22.81 -10.12
CA LYS A 343 18.61 -22.78 -9.23
C LYS A 343 18.96 -23.01 -7.76
N ARG A 344 20.03 -23.76 -7.43
CA ARG A 344 20.45 -24.03 -6.05
C ARG A 344 21.05 -22.77 -5.42
N LYS A 345 21.84 -22.03 -6.19
CA LYS A 345 22.36 -20.71 -5.78
C LYS A 345 21.26 -19.66 -5.71
N TYR A 346 20.33 -19.63 -6.67
CA TYR A 346 19.21 -18.67 -6.67
C TYR A 346 18.33 -18.76 -5.41
N LYS A 347 18.17 -19.95 -4.82
CA LYS A 347 17.45 -20.12 -3.54
C LYS A 347 18.04 -19.32 -2.37
N ARG A 348 19.32 -18.91 -2.44
CA ARG A 348 19.95 -18.06 -1.42
C ARG A 348 19.38 -16.64 -1.39
N ARG A 349 18.58 -16.22 -2.40
CA ARG A 349 17.79 -14.97 -2.38
C ARG A 349 16.92 -14.83 -1.13
N ASN A 350 16.49 -15.92 -0.51
CA ASN A 350 15.77 -15.86 0.77
C ASN A 350 16.54 -15.09 1.85
N ARG A 351 17.89 -15.08 1.82
CA ARG A 351 18.70 -14.27 2.74
C ARG A 351 18.54 -12.76 2.50
N ILE A 352 18.42 -12.36 1.24
CA ILE A 352 18.13 -10.97 0.83
C ILE A 352 16.73 -10.58 1.33
N GLU A 353 15.75 -11.47 1.18
CA GLU A 353 14.38 -11.23 1.67
C GLU A 353 14.31 -11.15 3.20
N ILE A 354 15.01 -12.01 3.92
CA ILE A 354 15.12 -11.97 5.39
C ILE A 354 15.76 -10.67 5.87
N MET A 355 16.83 -10.23 5.21
CA MET A 355 17.50 -8.98 5.56
C MET A 355 16.59 -7.77 5.28
N PHE A 356 15.87 -7.74 4.16
CA PHE A 356 14.86 -6.71 3.91
C PHE A 356 13.73 -6.76 4.93
N GLY A 357 13.35 -7.95 5.40
CA GLY A 357 12.43 -8.14 6.51
C GLY A 357 12.95 -7.44 7.77
N ARG A 358 14.18 -7.71 8.18
CA ARG A 358 14.83 -7.11 9.35
C ARG A 358 15.00 -5.60 9.25
N LEU A 359 15.36 -5.08 8.07
CA LEU A 359 15.41 -3.64 7.80
C LEU A 359 14.02 -2.99 7.91
N LYS A 360 12.95 -3.73 7.56
CA LYS A 360 11.56 -3.29 7.74
C LYS A 360 11.03 -3.50 9.16
N ASP A 361 11.73 -4.22 10.02
CA ASP A 361 11.41 -4.25 11.46
C ASP A 361 11.75 -2.90 12.11
N TRP A 362 12.71 -2.16 11.53
CA TRP A 362 12.98 -0.78 11.90
C TRP A 362 11.95 0.16 11.30
N ARG A 363 11.05 0.63 12.15
CA ARG A 363 9.91 1.49 11.80
C ARG A 363 10.30 2.66 10.88
N ARG A 364 11.43 3.33 11.13
CA ARG A 364 11.93 4.45 10.31
C ARG A 364 12.24 4.05 8.86
N GLY A 365 12.83 2.88 8.63
CA GLY A 365 13.13 2.35 7.29
C GLY A 365 11.89 1.76 6.60
N ALA A 366 11.01 1.12 7.37
CA ALA A 366 9.78 0.52 6.87
C ALA A 366 8.75 1.55 6.37
N THR A 367 8.61 2.67 7.10
CA THR A 367 7.57 3.68 6.85
C THR A 367 8.05 4.91 6.08
N ARG A 368 9.32 4.97 5.68
CA ARG A 368 9.89 6.05 4.84
C ARG A 368 9.61 7.46 5.38
N TYR A 369 9.95 7.68 6.66
CA TYR A 369 9.56 8.87 7.43
C TYR A 369 10.27 10.18 7.01
N ASP A 370 11.49 10.08 6.50
CA ASP A 370 12.36 11.23 6.27
C ASP A 370 12.18 11.84 4.87
N ARG A 371 11.87 13.14 4.84
CA ARG A 371 11.64 13.92 3.60
C ARG A 371 12.92 14.36 2.91
N CYS A 372 14.03 14.35 3.64
CA CYS A 372 15.34 14.65 3.10
C CYS A 372 16.01 13.33 2.68
N PRO A 373 16.37 13.15 1.40
CA PRO A 373 16.98 11.92 0.90
C PRO A 373 18.21 11.51 1.71
N THR A 374 19.02 12.48 2.15
CA THR A 374 20.23 12.24 2.96
C THR A 374 19.91 11.73 4.36
N VAL A 375 18.89 12.27 5.02
CA VAL A 375 18.48 11.85 6.38
C VAL A 375 17.84 10.46 6.33
N PHE A 376 16.99 10.22 5.33
CA PHE A 376 16.38 8.92 5.13
C PHE A 376 17.42 7.84 4.83
N PHE A 377 18.35 8.15 3.92
CA PHE A 377 19.49 7.31 3.60
C PHE A 377 20.34 7.02 4.85
N SER A 378 20.63 8.06 5.64
CA SER A 378 21.41 7.91 6.88
C SER A 378 20.71 7.02 7.90
N ALA A 379 19.39 7.13 8.06
CA ALA A 379 18.63 6.27 8.96
C ALA A 379 18.62 4.80 8.50
N VAL A 380 18.56 4.57 7.20
CA VAL A 380 18.65 3.23 6.60
C VAL A 380 20.06 2.65 6.77
N CYS A 381 21.10 3.44 6.51
CA CYS A 381 22.50 3.05 6.76
C CYS A 381 22.74 2.74 8.24
N LEU A 382 22.20 3.55 9.16
CA LEU A 382 22.35 3.35 10.60
C LEU A 382 21.64 2.06 11.07
N ALA A 383 20.40 1.83 10.61
CA ALA A 383 19.68 0.58 10.89
C ALA A 383 20.46 -0.63 10.36
N ALA A 384 21.03 -0.51 9.16
CA ALA A 384 21.84 -1.56 8.57
C ALA A 384 23.13 -1.86 9.33
N THR A 385 23.84 -0.83 9.79
CA THR A 385 25.03 -1.00 10.62
C THR A 385 24.67 -1.67 11.95
N VAL A 386 23.60 -1.24 12.61
CA VAL A 386 23.18 -1.79 13.90
C VAL A 386 22.68 -3.24 13.82
N ILE A 387 22.01 -3.63 12.73
CA ILE A 387 21.40 -4.98 12.62
C ILE A 387 22.42 -6.04 12.16
N PHE A 388 23.40 -5.64 11.35
CA PHE A 388 24.26 -6.58 10.62
C PHE A 388 25.74 -6.51 10.99
N TRP A 389 26.17 -5.46 11.68
CA TRP A 389 27.59 -5.19 11.96
C TRP A 389 27.89 -4.91 13.44
N LEU A 390 26.89 -4.55 14.23
CA LEU A 390 26.89 -4.57 15.71
C LEU A 390 26.10 -5.80 16.18
#